data_AF-A0A7K3LLH3-F1
#
_entry.id   AF-A0A7K3LLH3-F1
#
_cell.length_a   1.000
_cell.length_b   1.000
_cell.length_c   1.000
_cell.angle_alpha   90.00
_cell.angle_beta   90.00
_cell.angle_gamma   90.00
#
_symmetry.space_group_name_H-M   'P 1'
#
loop_
_entity.id
_entity.type
_entity.pdbx_description
1 polymer ?
#
loop_
_entity_poly.entity_id
_entity_poly.type
_entity_poly.pdbx_seq_one_letter_code
_entity_poly.pdbx_strand_id
1 'polypeptide(L)'
;MSGYFTEDIGAQELQERTAVATDIAEAVRTLIADTVLTEVDASAAATAIEHIEAAAEILRSRQLPDDSFGVRFNTDGTKRTWGNAVIGTRNPIAPPLDVVFDDDGLAWAEFEMGPAYEGPAGLVHGGILAAILDQILGSAAEHAGAPGMTGTLTIRYRQGTKLGKVRAEARLDRVEGVKSIAVGRISTAEGTTAEAEGIFILPRWARESGAADKIRKALSDG
;
A
#
# COMPACT_ATOMS: atom_id res chain seq x y z
N MET A 1 -20.66 -10.94 0.83
CA MET A 1 -19.42 -11.60 0.40
C MET A 1 -18.27 -10.96 1.17
N SER A 2 -17.42 -11.72 1.84
CA SER A 2 -16.49 -11.20 2.85
C SER A 2 -15.30 -10.41 2.28
N GLY A 3 -15.11 -10.37 0.96
CA GLY A 3 -13.93 -9.72 0.34
C GLY A 3 -12.62 -10.48 0.59
N TYR A 4 -12.69 -11.68 1.19
CA TYR A 4 -11.57 -12.59 1.43
C TYR A 4 -11.74 -13.85 0.58
N PHE A 5 -10.68 -14.25 -0.11
CA PHE A 5 -10.67 -15.41 -1.01
C PHE A 5 -9.50 -16.33 -0.67
N THR A 6 -9.71 -17.64 -0.83
CA THR A 6 -8.63 -18.65 -0.77
C THR A 6 -8.48 -19.26 -2.16
N GLU A 7 -7.24 -19.28 -2.66
CA GLU A 7 -6.88 -19.83 -3.96
C GLU A 7 -5.76 -20.85 -3.79
N ASP A 8 -5.66 -21.80 -4.72
CA ASP A 8 -4.57 -22.77 -4.79
C ASP A 8 -3.82 -22.53 -6.10
N ILE A 9 -2.80 -21.65 -6.04
CA ILE A 9 -1.99 -21.26 -7.19
C ILE A 9 -0.56 -21.73 -6.93
N GLY A 10 0.02 -22.46 -7.89
CA GLY A 10 1.41 -22.90 -7.80
C GLY A 10 2.39 -21.72 -7.78
N ALA A 11 3.52 -21.88 -7.08
CA ALA A 11 4.51 -20.80 -6.88
C ALA A 11 4.98 -20.15 -8.19
N GLN A 12 5.22 -20.96 -9.24
CA GLN A 12 5.62 -20.44 -10.55
C GLN A 12 4.52 -19.58 -11.19
N GLU A 13 3.28 -20.07 -11.20
CA GLU A 13 2.15 -19.31 -11.76
C GLU A 13 1.92 -18.02 -10.96
N LEU A 14 2.09 -18.06 -9.64
CA LEU A 14 1.99 -16.88 -8.80
C LEU A 14 3.07 -15.85 -9.14
N GLN A 15 4.31 -16.29 -9.34
CA GLN A 15 5.43 -15.44 -9.75
C GLN A 15 5.13 -14.78 -11.10
N GLU A 16 4.70 -15.54 -12.10
CA GLU A 16 4.34 -15.03 -13.43
C GLU A 16 3.22 -14.00 -13.37
N ARG A 17 2.14 -14.29 -12.60
CA ARG A 17 1.03 -13.34 -12.39
C ARG A 17 1.45 -12.09 -11.65
N THR A 18 2.43 -12.19 -10.76
CA THR A 18 2.99 -11.05 -10.01
C THR A 18 3.84 -10.17 -10.92
N ALA A 19 4.69 -10.77 -11.75
CA ALA A 19 5.51 -10.04 -12.72
C ALA A 19 4.63 -9.25 -13.69
N VAL A 20 3.66 -9.91 -14.34
CA VAL A 20 2.72 -9.23 -15.26
C VAL A 20 1.97 -8.09 -14.57
N ALA A 21 1.51 -8.30 -13.34
CA ALA A 21 0.83 -7.26 -12.55
C ALA A 21 1.74 -6.07 -12.25
N THR A 22 3.00 -6.34 -11.89
CA THR A 22 4.00 -5.33 -11.54
C THR A 22 4.39 -4.52 -12.76
N ASP A 23 4.75 -5.18 -13.85
CA ASP A 23 5.21 -4.54 -15.09
C ASP A 23 4.15 -3.57 -15.66
N ILE A 24 2.88 -4.01 -15.68
CA ILE A 24 1.78 -3.15 -16.14
C ILE A 24 1.59 -1.96 -15.19
N ALA A 25 1.59 -2.19 -13.87
CA ALA A 25 1.41 -1.11 -12.91
C ALA A 25 2.56 -0.09 -12.96
N GLU A 26 3.81 -0.54 -13.13
CA GLU A 26 4.98 0.31 -13.29
C GLU A 26 4.93 1.16 -14.56
N ALA A 27 4.53 0.56 -15.69
CA ALA A 27 4.34 1.30 -16.93
C ALA A 27 3.28 2.41 -16.77
N VAL A 28 2.18 2.12 -16.08
CA VAL A 28 1.14 3.12 -15.79
C VAL A 28 1.61 4.15 -14.77
N ARG A 29 2.41 3.80 -13.76
CA ARG A 29 3.01 4.78 -12.82
C ARG A 29 3.86 5.81 -13.53
N THR A 30 4.70 5.37 -14.47
CA THR A 30 5.50 6.26 -15.32
C THR A 30 4.59 7.18 -16.13
N LEU A 31 3.56 6.63 -16.77
CA LEU A 31 2.59 7.42 -17.52
C LEU A 31 1.85 8.46 -16.65
N ILE A 32 1.46 8.11 -15.42
CA ILE A 32 0.84 9.05 -14.48
C ILE A 32 1.79 10.22 -14.20
N ALA A 33 3.07 9.96 -13.92
CA ALA A 33 4.04 11.03 -13.71
C ALA A 33 4.23 11.89 -14.98
N ASP A 34 4.31 11.27 -16.16
CA ASP A 34 4.49 11.97 -17.43
C ASP A 34 3.27 12.86 -17.77
N THR A 35 2.06 12.42 -17.46
CA THR A 35 0.83 13.22 -17.67
C THR A 35 0.80 14.49 -16.83
N VAL A 36 1.49 14.52 -15.68
CA VAL A 36 1.63 15.71 -14.84
C VAL A 36 2.63 16.70 -15.44
N LEU A 37 3.70 16.21 -16.08
CA LEU A 37 4.85 17.02 -16.52
C LEU A 37 4.86 17.40 -18.00
N THR A 38 3.99 16.79 -18.82
CA THR A 38 4.04 16.94 -20.27
C THR A 38 3.62 18.34 -20.76
N GLU A 39 4.34 18.84 -21.77
CA GLU A 39 4.00 20.07 -22.53
C GLU A 39 3.81 19.78 -24.04
N VAL A 40 3.50 18.54 -24.39
CA VAL A 40 3.31 18.14 -25.79
C VAL A 40 2.15 18.90 -26.44
N ASP A 41 2.21 19.07 -27.77
CA ASP A 41 1.14 19.69 -28.52
C ASP A 41 -0.11 18.80 -28.63
N ALA A 42 -1.20 19.37 -29.14
CA ALA A 42 -2.48 18.68 -29.28
C ALA A 42 -2.41 17.44 -30.20
N SER A 43 -1.54 17.44 -31.20
CA SER A 43 -1.39 16.29 -32.11
C SER A 43 -0.73 15.12 -31.40
N ALA A 44 0.36 15.38 -30.68
CA ALA A 44 1.06 14.36 -29.90
C ALA A 44 0.18 13.84 -28.74
N ALA A 45 -0.60 14.72 -28.08
CA ALA A 45 -1.56 14.32 -27.06
C ALA A 45 -2.64 13.38 -27.62
N ALA A 46 -3.17 13.65 -28.83
CA ALA A 46 -4.15 12.78 -29.48
C ALA A 46 -3.59 11.38 -29.75
N THR A 47 -2.36 11.29 -30.27
CA THR A 47 -1.69 9.99 -30.48
C THR A 47 -1.47 9.24 -29.16
N ALA A 48 -1.07 9.93 -28.08
CA ALA A 48 -0.92 9.30 -26.78
C ALA A 48 -2.25 8.74 -26.25
N ILE A 49 -3.35 9.50 -26.40
CA ILE A 49 -4.70 9.06 -26.01
C ILE A 49 -5.11 7.79 -26.77
N GLU A 50 -4.91 7.74 -28.09
CA GLU A 50 -5.21 6.54 -28.89
C GLU A 50 -4.46 5.30 -28.37
N HIS A 51 -3.18 5.44 -28.03
CA HIS A 51 -2.41 4.34 -27.45
C HIS A 51 -2.91 3.91 -26.06
N ILE A 52 -3.28 4.87 -25.21
CA ILE A 52 -3.84 4.60 -23.89
C ILE A 52 -5.18 3.88 -24.00
N GLU A 53 -6.04 4.31 -24.92
CA GLU A 53 -7.35 3.69 -25.16
C GLU A 53 -7.20 2.26 -25.69
N ALA A 54 -6.29 2.03 -26.64
CA ALA A 54 -5.98 0.70 -27.16
C ALA A 54 -5.43 -0.22 -26.06
N ALA A 55 -4.50 0.26 -25.22
CA ALA A 55 -4.00 -0.50 -24.07
C ALA A 55 -5.14 -0.83 -23.09
N ALA A 56 -6.01 0.13 -22.80
CA ALA A 56 -7.14 -0.07 -21.90
C ALA A 56 -8.15 -1.10 -22.46
N GLU A 57 -8.38 -1.15 -23.77
CA GLU A 57 -9.20 -2.18 -24.42
C GLU A 57 -8.59 -3.57 -24.26
N ILE A 58 -7.28 -3.72 -24.48
CA ILE A 58 -6.55 -4.98 -24.26
C ILE A 58 -6.71 -5.44 -22.81
N LEU A 59 -6.53 -4.55 -21.83
CA LEU A 59 -6.67 -4.90 -20.41
C LEU A 59 -8.11 -5.29 -20.04
N ARG A 60 -9.12 -4.64 -20.66
CA ARG A 60 -10.54 -4.98 -20.44
C ARG A 60 -10.96 -6.31 -21.07
N SER A 61 -10.18 -6.87 -22.00
CA SER A 61 -10.47 -8.18 -22.60
C SER A 61 -10.57 -9.31 -21.59
N ARG A 62 -9.92 -9.16 -20.41
CA ARG A 62 -9.99 -10.13 -19.32
C ARG A 62 -9.86 -9.44 -17.96
N GLN A 63 -10.99 -9.28 -17.27
CA GLN A 63 -11.04 -8.68 -15.94
C GLN A 63 -11.45 -9.71 -14.86
N LEU A 64 -11.29 -9.31 -13.60
CA LEU A 64 -11.88 -10.05 -12.49
C LEU A 64 -13.41 -10.04 -12.63
N PRO A 65 -14.11 -11.09 -12.20
CA PRO A 65 -15.57 -11.16 -12.28
C PRO A 65 -16.27 -10.17 -11.35
N ASP A 66 -15.58 -9.73 -10.30
CA ASP A 66 -16.08 -8.77 -9.31
C ASP A 66 -15.33 -7.44 -9.44
N ASP A 67 -15.99 -6.35 -9.04
CA ASP A 67 -15.41 -4.99 -8.99
C ASP A 67 -14.35 -4.80 -7.88
N SER A 68 -13.91 -5.88 -7.24
CA SER A 68 -12.97 -5.84 -6.12
C SER A 68 -11.96 -6.99 -6.17
N PHE A 69 -10.66 -6.64 -6.06
CA PHE A 69 -9.62 -7.64 -5.85
C PHE A 69 -9.76 -8.37 -4.51
N GLY A 70 -10.14 -7.62 -3.45
CA GLY A 70 -10.23 -8.11 -2.08
C GLY A 70 -8.88 -8.43 -1.43
N VAL A 71 -8.90 -9.33 -0.46
CA VAL A 71 -7.70 -9.94 0.13
C VAL A 71 -7.69 -11.41 -0.30
N ARG A 72 -6.61 -11.86 -0.92
CA ARG A 72 -6.48 -13.24 -1.39
C ARG A 72 -5.40 -13.96 -0.62
N PHE A 73 -5.70 -15.15 -0.14
CA PHE A 73 -4.74 -16.05 0.48
C PHE A 73 -4.45 -17.20 -0.47
N ASN A 74 -3.18 -17.54 -0.64
CA ASN A 74 -2.80 -18.81 -1.25
C ASN A 74 -2.87 -19.93 -0.19
N THR A 75 -2.89 -21.19 -0.63
CA THR A 75 -2.90 -22.38 0.26
C THR A 75 -1.68 -22.45 1.19
N ASP A 76 -0.54 -21.90 0.76
CA ASP A 76 0.68 -21.75 1.55
C ASP A 76 0.64 -20.61 2.59
N GLY A 77 -0.46 -19.84 2.67
CA GLY A 77 -0.62 -18.72 3.59
C GLY A 77 -0.28 -17.35 3.01
N THR A 78 0.31 -17.29 1.80
CA THR A 78 0.70 -16.03 1.14
C THR A 78 -0.50 -15.10 1.00
N LYS A 79 -0.45 -13.96 1.68
CA LYS A 79 -1.47 -12.89 1.62
C LYS A 79 -1.17 -11.96 0.46
N ARG A 80 -2.20 -11.66 -0.34
CA ARG A 80 -2.12 -10.74 -1.48
C ARG A 80 -3.19 -9.66 -1.37
N THR A 81 -2.73 -8.42 -1.36
CA THR A 81 -3.54 -7.20 -1.32
C THR A 81 -3.27 -6.35 -2.56
N TRP A 82 -3.17 -6.97 -3.73
CA TRP A 82 -2.69 -6.31 -4.95
C TRP A 82 -3.51 -5.08 -5.39
N GLY A 83 -4.78 -4.96 -4.98
CA GLY A 83 -5.61 -3.79 -5.24
C GLY A 83 -5.53 -2.68 -4.18
N ASN A 84 -4.77 -2.86 -3.10
CA ASN A 84 -4.65 -1.87 -2.01
C ASN A 84 -4.13 -0.52 -2.54
N ALA A 85 -4.62 0.58 -1.97
CA ALA A 85 -4.31 1.93 -2.46
C ALA A 85 -2.92 2.47 -2.06
N VAL A 86 -2.18 1.75 -1.22
CA VAL A 86 -0.88 2.18 -0.68
C VAL A 86 0.22 1.16 -0.95
N ILE A 87 -0.07 -0.15 -0.84
CA ILE A 87 0.88 -1.26 -1.06
C ILE A 87 0.42 -2.22 -2.18
N GLY A 88 -0.52 -1.78 -3.02
CA GLY A 88 -1.09 -2.65 -4.06
C GLY A 88 -0.19 -2.79 -5.27
N THR A 89 0.35 -4.00 -5.49
CA THR A 89 1.16 -4.33 -6.68
C THR A 89 0.46 -4.01 -8.01
N ARG A 90 -0.87 -4.21 -8.10
CA ARG A 90 -1.67 -3.92 -9.31
C ARG A 90 -2.19 -2.50 -9.36
N ASN A 91 -1.96 -1.69 -8.33
CA ASN A 91 -2.52 -0.36 -8.23
C ASN A 91 -1.46 0.70 -8.58
N PRO A 92 -1.56 1.36 -9.74
CA PRO A 92 -0.59 2.39 -10.12
C PRO A 92 -0.75 3.70 -9.33
N ILE A 93 -1.83 3.86 -8.56
CA ILE A 93 -1.99 4.98 -7.61
C ILE A 93 -1.17 4.73 -6.34
N ALA A 94 -0.94 3.46 -5.98
CA ALA A 94 -0.17 3.12 -4.80
C ALA A 94 1.26 3.69 -4.92
N PRO A 95 1.76 4.42 -3.90
CA PRO A 95 3.18 4.73 -3.79
C PRO A 95 4.00 3.44 -3.91
N PRO A 96 5.25 3.51 -4.41
CA PRO A 96 6.13 2.34 -4.52
C PRO A 96 6.68 1.93 -3.15
N LEU A 97 5.77 1.59 -2.23
CA LEU A 97 6.03 1.30 -0.83
C LEU A 97 6.15 -0.22 -0.64
N ASP A 98 7.38 -0.72 -0.64
CA ASP A 98 7.67 -2.10 -0.25
C ASP A 98 8.07 -2.15 1.22
N VAL A 99 7.17 -2.66 2.06
CA VAL A 99 7.37 -2.71 3.51
C VAL A 99 8.27 -3.90 3.86
N VAL A 100 9.37 -3.59 4.54
CA VAL A 100 10.30 -4.55 5.14
C VAL A 100 10.04 -4.60 6.64
N PHE A 101 10.20 -5.78 7.23
CA PHE A 101 10.08 -6.01 8.67
C PHE A 101 11.42 -6.50 9.21
N ASP A 102 11.82 -6.02 10.38
CA ASP A 102 12.96 -6.57 11.12
C ASP A 102 12.50 -7.41 12.33
N ASP A 103 13.46 -8.16 12.90
CA ASP A 103 13.21 -9.05 14.04
C ASP A 103 12.77 -8.29 15.31
N ASP A 104 13.04 -6.99 15.39
CA ASP A 104 12.68 -6.12 16.51
C ASP A 104 11.27 -5.51 16.38
N GLY A 105 10.54 -5.85 15.30
CA GLY A 105 9.17 -5.43 15.05
C GLY A 105 9.03 -4.06 14.42
N LEU A 106 10.09 -3.52 13.81
CA LEU A 106 10.04 -2.31 12.98
C LEU A 106 9.55 -2.69 11.58
N ALA A 107 8.46 -2.05 11.15
CA ALA A 107 8.05 -2.00 9.76
C ALA A 107 8.63 -0.73 9.12
N TRP A 108 9.34 -0.83 8.01
CA TRP A 108 9.93 0.32 7.33
C TRP A 108 9.95 0.16 5.82
N ALA A 109 10.05 1.29 5.11
CA ALA A 109 10.22 1.33 3.66
C ALA A 109 10.95 2.60 3.24
N GLU A 110 11.73 2.48 2.17
CA GLU A 110 12.39 3.60 1.47
C GLU A 110 11.91 3.64 0.03
N PHE A 111 11.46 4.81 -0.41
CA PHE A 111 10.78 4.96 -1.69
C PHE A 111 10.91 6.39 -2.21
N GLU A 112 10.54 6.59 -3.48
CA GLU A 112 10.62 7.88 -4.15
C GLU A 112 9.23 8.46 -4.40
N MET A 113 9.03 9.70 -3.97
CA MET A 113 7.78 10.44 -4.16
C MET A 113 7.94 11.43 -5.32
N GLY A 114 7.39 11.06 -6.47
CA GLY A 114 7.38 11.88 -7.67
C GLY A 114 6.21 12.87 -7.78
N PRO A 115 6.10 13.58 -8.91
CA PRO A 115 5.08 14.62 -9.17
C PRO A 115 3.63 14.13 -9.04
N ALA A 116 3.39 12.84 -9.29
CA ALA A 116 2.08 12.20 -9.13
C ALA A 116 1.49 12.34 -7.70
N TYR A 117 2.33 12.61 -6.70
CA TYR A 117 1.95 12.72 -5.30
C TYR A 117 2.08 14.14 -4.74
N GLU A 118 2.38 15.12 -5.60
CA GLU A 118 2.58 16.51 -5.22
C GLU A 118 1.28 17.14 -4.69
N GLY A 119 1.40 17.98 -3.66
CA GLY A 119 0.32 18.78 -3.14
C GLY A 119 0.68 20.26 -3.23
N PRO A 120 1.29 20.84 -2.18
CA PRO A 120 1.96 22.14 -2.32
C PRO A 120 3.16 22.04 -3.26
N ALA A 121 3.54 23.16 -3.87
CA ALA A 121 4.68 23.24 -4.79
C ALA A 121 5.96 22.59 -4.21
N GLY A 122 6.47 21.56 -4.89
CA GLY A 122 7.66 20.79 -4.56
C GLY A 122 7.51 19.86 -3.34
N LEU A 123 6.30 19.71 -2.77
CA LEU A 123 6.04 18.94 -1.55
C LEU A 123 5.02 17.83 -1.79
N VAL A 124 5.22 16.69 -1.14
CA VAL A 124 4.25 15.59 -1.10
C VAL A 124 2.98 16.06 -0.41
N HIS A 125 1.83 15.72 -0.99
CA HIS A 125 0.54 16.06 -0.41
C HIS A 125 0.35 15.40 0.97
N GLY A 126 -0.09 16.17 1.97
CA GLY A 126 -0.28 15.65 3.34
C GLY A 126 -1.22 14.45 3.42
N GLY A 127 -2.28 14.42 2.62
CA GLY A 127 -3.17 13.26 2.53
C GLY A 127 -2.51 11.98 2.03
N ILE A 128 -1.48 12.07 1.17
CA ILE A 128 -0.72 10.91 0.72
C ILE A 128 0.18 10.41 1.86
N LEU A 129 0.83 11.33 2.58
CA LEU A 129 1.60 10.99 3.78
C LEU A 129 0.72 10.33 4.84
N ALA A 130 -0.53 10.79 5.00
CA ALA A 130 -1.49 10.19 5.91
C ALA A 130 -1.85 8.75 5.53
N ALA A 131 -2.08 8.48 4.23
CA ALA A 131 -2.35 7.13 3.74
C ALA A 131 -1.14 6.18 3.95
N ILE A 132 0.08 6.68 3.70
CA ILE A 132 1.32 5.93 3.96
C ILE A 132 1.47 5.62 5.45
N LEU A 133 1.26 6.61 6.32
CA LEU A 133 1.33 6.44 7.77
C LEU A 133 0.28 5.44 8.28
N ASP A 134 -0.97 5.54 7.84
CA ASP A 134 -2.01 4.58 8.18
C ASP A 134 -1.61 3.14 7.83
N GLN A 135 -1.14 2.95 6.59
CA GLN A 135 -0.73 1.64 6.10
C GLN A 135 0.46 1.07 6.87
N ILE A 136 1.53 1.83 7.09
CA ILE A 136 2.74 1.32 7.74
C ILE A 136 2.52 1.04 9.23
N LEU A 137 1.72 1.87 9.91
CA LEU A 137 1.30 1.63 11.29
C LEU A 137 0.47 0.34 11.40
N GLY A 138 -0.47 0.14 10.47
CA GLY A 138 -1.28 -1.07 10.39
C GLY A 138 -0.43 -2.31 10.11
N SER A 139 0.53 -2.21 9.18
CA SER A 139 1.49 -3.27 8.87
C SER A 139 2.36 -3.63 10.08
N ALA A 140 2.84 -2.65 10.84
CA ALA A 140 3.60 -2.90 12.07
C ALA A 140 2.76 -3.63 13.13
N ALA A 141 1.52 -3.21 13.34
CA ALA A 141 0.61 -3.86 14.28
C ALA A 141 0.23 -5.29 13.84
N GLU A 142 0.01 -5.48 12.54
CA GLU A 142 -0.25 -6.80 11.95
C GLU A 142 0.95 -7.73 12.16
N HIS A 143 2.16 -7.32 11.75
CA HIS A 143 3.38 -8.11 11.90
C HIS A 143 3.68 -8.49 13.35
N ALA A 144 3.39 -7.60 14.30
CA ALA A 144 3.50 -7.87 15.74
C ALA A 144 2.39 -8.80 16.30
N GLY A 145 1.56 -9.42 15.44
CA GLY A 145 0.49 -10.35 15.84
C GLY A 145 -0.75 -9.67 16.47
N ALA A 146 -0.87 -8.36 16.31
CA ALA A 146 -1.94 -7.54 16.89
C ALA A 146 -2.71 -6.76 15.80
N PRO A 147 -3.30 -7.44 14.79
CA PRO A 147 -3.98 -6.78 13.69
C PRO A 147 -5.25 -6.06 14.15
N GLY A 148 -5.65 -5.03 13.41
CA GLY A 148 -6.90 -4.33 13.65
C GLY A 148 -7.26 -3.38 12.50
N MET A 149 -8.49 -2.90 12.52
CA MET A 149 -8.95 -1.86 11.59
C MET A 149 -8.63 -0.50 12.20
N THR A 150 -8.21 0.48 11.39
CA THR A 150 -7.96 1.84 11.87
C THR A 150 -9.20 2.40 12.57
N GLY A 151 -9.08 2.71 13.85
CA GLY A 151 -10.11 3.41 14.63
C GLY A 151 -9.78 4.89 14.78
N THR A 152 -8.51 5.25 14.95
CA THR A 152 -8.06 6.64 15.03
C THR A 152 -6.65 6.76 14.46
N LEU A 153 -6.41 7.82 13.71
CA LEU A 153 -5.09 8.20 13.20
C LEU A 153 -4.82 9.65 13.56
N THR A 154 -3.80 9.90 14.37
CA THR A 154 -3.37 11.25 14.76
C THR A 154 -2.02 11.53 14.11
N ILE A 155 -1.94 12.59 13.31
CA ILE A 155 -0.72 12.96 12.58
C ILE A 155 -0.28 14.37 12.98
N ARG A 156 1.03 14.53 13.18
CA ARG A 156 1.68 15.82 13.35
C ARG A 156 2.66 16.05 12.21
N TYR A 157 2.32 16.96 11.31
CA TYR A 157 3.23 17.47 10.27
C TYR A 157 4.20 18.46 10.90
N ARG A 158 5.48 18.11 10.93
CA ARG A 158 6.58 18.89 11.54
C ARG A 158 7.15 19.91 10.57
N GLN A 159 7.30 19.50 9.31
CA GLN A 159 7.80 20.32 8.20
C GLN A 159 7.33 19.72 6.87
N GLY A 160 7.50 20.46 5.76
CA GLY A 160 7.13 19.97 4.43
C GLY A 160 7.98 18.76 4.01
N THR A 161 7.32 17.71 3.51
CA THR A 161 8.02 16.58 2.88
C THR A 161 8.31 16.92 1.43
N LYS A 162 9.57 17.16 1.08
CA LYS A 162 9.98 17.39 -0.32
C LYS A 162 9.71 16.16 -1.18
N LEU A 163 9.43 16.38 -2.46
CA LEU A 163 9.49 15.30 -3.46
C LEU A 163 10.89 14.66 -3.49
N GLY A 164 10.97 13.41 -3.94
CA GLY A 164 12.19 12.60 -3.96
C GLY A 164 12.21 11.51 -2.88
N LYS A 165 13.39 11.20 -2.36
CA LYS A 165 13.60 10.08 -1.43
C LYS A 165 12.95 10.32 -0.07
N VAL A 166 12.15 9.36 0.36
CA VAL A 166 11.41 9.36 1.62
C VAL A 166 11.57 8.02 2.31
N ARG A 167 11.65 8.03 3.65
CA ARG A 167 11.59 6.85 4.50
C ARG A 167 10.37 6.92 5.40
N ALA A 168 9.59 5.85 5.42
CA ALA A 168 8.52 5.64 6.40
C ALA A 168 8.92 4.50 7.34
N GLU A 169 8.63 4.64 8.64
CA GLU A 169 8.83 3.55 9.60
C GLU A 169 7.81 3.60 10.75
N ALA A 170 7.48 2.44 11.29
CA ALA A 170 6.54 2.28 12.39
C ALA A 170 6.85 1.04 13.22
N ARG A 171 6.38 1.05 14.47
CA ARG A 171 6.41 -0.11 15.37
C ARG A 171 5.11 -0.17 16.17
N LEU A 172 4.77 -1.37 16.64
CA LEU A 172 3.77 -1.50 17.69
C LEU A 172 4.32 -0.86 18.98
N ASP A 173 3.51 -0.04 19.64
CA ASP A 173 3.88 0.56 20.93
C ASP A 173 3.34 -0.29 22.08
N ARG A 174 2.02 -0.56 22.08
CA ARG A 174 1.36 -1.36 23.10
C ARG A 174 0.01 -1.90 22.64
N VAL A 175 -0.51 -2.87 23.39
CA VAL A 175 -1.86 -3.42 23.21
C VAL A 175 -2.68 -3.19 24.48
N GLU A 176 -3.86 -2.59 24.31
CA GLU A 176 -4.83 -2.32 25.38
C GLU A 176 -6.16 -3.00 25.07
N GLY A 177 -6.31 -4.25 25.54
CA GLY A 177 -7.50 -5.07 25.28
C GLY A 177 -7.63 -5.39 23.79
N VAL A 178 -8.58 -4.73 23.11
CA VAL A 178 -8.84 -4.91 21.66
C VAL A 178 -8.20 -3.83 20.80
N LYS A 179 -7.44 -2.92 21.40
CA LYS A 179 -6.77 -1.81 20.73
C LYS A 179 -5.28 -2.09 20.60
N SER A 180 -4.76 -2.03 19.40
CA SER A 180 -3.33 -2.00 19.11
C SER A 180 -2.94 -0.55 18.86
N ILE A 181 -1.98 -0.03 19.62
CA ILE A 181 -1.47 1.33 19.46
C ILE A 181 -0.10 1.22 18.82
N ALA A 182 0.05 1.82 17.63
CA ALA A 182 1.30 1.86 16.90
C ALA A 182 1.76 3.31 16.73
N VAL A 183 3.08 3.51 16.66
CA VAL A 183 3.69 4.83 16.43
C VAL A 183 4.67 4.75 15.28
N GLY A 184 4.78 5.83 14.53
CA GLY A 184 5.59 5.86 13.31
C GLY A 184 5.85 7.27 12.81
N ARG A 185 6.70 7.36 11.79
CA ARG A 185 7.13 8.63 11.21
C ARG A 185 7.49 8.51 9.75
N ILE A 186 7.46 9.65 9.07
CA ILE A 186 8.04 9.86 7.76
C ILE A 186 9.22 10.81 7.90
N SER A 187 10.30 10.52 7.17
CA SER A 187 11.53 11.32 7.16
C SER A 187 12.14 11.45 5.77
N THR A 188 12.91 12.51 5.60
CA THR A 188 13.80 12.73 4.45
C THR A 188 15.24 12.87 4.95
N ALA A 189 16.18 13.17 4.06
CA ALA A 189 17.55 13.53 4.46
C ALA A 189 17.62 14.76 5.41
N GLU A 190 16.56 15.58 5.46
CA GLU A 190 16.46 16.76 6.33
C GLU A 190 15.84 16.45 7.70
N GLY A 191 15.48 15.18 7.95
CA GLY A 191 14.92 14.69 9.20
C GLY A 191 13.43 14.37 9.11
N THR A 192 12.80 14.21 10.27
CA THR A 192 11.38 13.83 10.37
C THR A 192 10.47 14.95 9.87
N THR A 193 9.53 14.60 9.00
CA THR A 193 8.58 15.55 8.38
C THR A 193 7.16 15.34 8.89
N ALA A 194 6.80 14.10 9.25
CA ALA A 194 5.52 13.79 9.89
C ALA A 194 5.70 12.66 10.92
N GLU A 195 4.94 12.72 12.01
CA GLU A 195 4.85 11.68 13.04
C GLU A 195 3.40 11.28 13.23
N ALA A 196 3.13 10.02 13.56
CA ALA A 196 1.77 9.57 13.80
C ALA A 196 1.65 8.53 14.92
N GLU A 197 0.48 8.54 15.55
CA GLU A 197 -0.02 7.47 16.40
C GLU A 197 -1.32 6.93 15.77
N GLY A 198 -1.39 5.61 15.62
CA GLY A 198 -2.56 4.90 15.12
C GLY A 198 -3.14 3.98 16.19
N ILE A 199 -4.45 4.01 16.36
CA ILE A 199 -5.21 3.09 17.20
C ILE A 199 -6.00 2.15 16.28
N PHE A 200 -5.61 0.88 16.27
CA PHE A 200 -6.23 -0.17 15.48
C PHE A 200 -7.10 -1.05 16.37
N ILE A 201 -8.33 -1.33 15.94
CA ILE A 201 -9.32 -2.05 16.73
C ILE A 201 -9.54 -3.42 16.11
N LEU A 202 -9.30 -4.49 16.87
CA LEU A 202 -9.61 -5.85 16.44
C LEU A 202 -11.14 -6.01 16.30
N PRO A 203 -11.68 -6.21 15.08
CA PRO A 203 -13.12 -6.20 14.85
C PRO A 203 -13.83 -7.34 15.58
N ARG A 204 -15.09 -7.10 15.96
CA ARG A 204 -15.90 -8.09 16.70
C ARG A 204 -15.96 -9.45 16.01
N TRP A 205 -16.20 -9.47 14.70
CA TRP A 205 -16.28 -10.71 13.92
C TRP A 205 -14.95 -11.50 13.92
N ALA A 206 -13.80 -10.82 13.97
CA ALA A 206 -12.49 -11.46 14.00
C ALA A 206 -12.21 -12.11 15.36
N ARG A 207 -12.73 -11.51 16.44
CA ARG A 207 -12.66 -12.04 17.81
C ARG A 207 -13.53 -13.28 17.99
N GLU A 208 -14.75 -13.25 17.44
CA GLU A 208 -15.74 -14.31 17.61
C GLU A 208 -15.45 -15.55 16.74
N SER A 209 -14.72 -15.39 15.63
CA SER A 209 -14.43 -16.47 14.67
C SER A 209 -13.06 -17.16 14.86
N GLY A 210 -12.23 -16.70 15.80
CA GLY A 210 -10.83 -17.16 15.91
C GLY A 210 -9.95 -16.76 14.71
N ALA A 211 -10.43 -15.90 13.81
CA ALA A 211 -9.68 -15.44 12.64
C ALA A 211 -8.41 -14.67 13.03
N ALA A 212 -8.40 -14.04 14.21
CA ALA A 212 -7.20 -13.42 14.78
C ALA A 212 -6.06 -14.44 14.93
N ASP A 213 -6.34 -15.69 15.31
CA ASP A 213 -5.32 -16.74 15.44
C ASP A 213 -4.86 -17.26 14.07
N LYS A 214 -5.73 -17.23 13.05
CA LYS A 214 -5.33 -17.53 11.66
C LYS A 214 -4.44 -16.44 11.07
N ILE A 215 -4.74 -15.17 11.33
CA ILE A 215 -3.90 -14.05 10.90
C ILE A 215 -2.55 -14.09 11.63
N ARG A 216 -2.54 -14.31 12.95
CA ARG A 216 -1.29 -14.50 13.71
C ARG A 216 -0.45 -15.66 13.18
N LYS A 217 -1.07 -16.81 12.91
CA LYS A 217 -0.38 -18.00 12.40
C LYS A 217 0.17 -17.79 10.98
N ALA A 218 -0.55 -17.08 10.11
CA ALA A 218 -0.07 -16.75 8.77
C ALA A 218 1.13 -15.79 8.78
N LEU A 219 1.35 -15.06 9.87
CA LEU A 219 2.44 -14.09 10.03
C LEU A 219 3.64 -14.64 10.82
N SER A 220 3.46 -15.74 11.57
CA SER A 220 4.55 -16.43 12.28
C SER A 220 5.30 -17.45 11.41
N ASP A 221 4.68 -17.88 10.30
CA ASP A 221 5.14 -19.02 9.49
C ASP A 221 5.71 -18.58 8.12
N GLY A 222 5.85 -17.28 7.85
CA GLY A 222 6.41 -16.70 6.62
C GLY A 222 7.45 -15.63 6.90
#